data_AF-A0A645HAD2-F1
#
_entry.id   AF-A0A645HAD2-F1
#
_cell.length_a   1.000
_cell.length_b   1.000
_cell.length_c   1.000
_cell.angle_alpha   90.00
_cell.angle_beta   90.00
_cell.angle_gamma   90.00
#
_symmetry.space_group_name_H-M   'P 1'
#
loop_
_entity.id
_entity.type
_entity.pdbx_description
1 polymer ?
#
loop_
_entity_poly.entity_id
_entity_poly.type
_entity_poly.pdbx_seq_one_letter_code
_entity_poly.pdbx_strand_id
1 'polypeptide(L)'
;MKIEQYVMAYRVEQDRLRAFMPEEYESLRPVLRINAEIRSGKEESVYVEFNTPVAAFGKRGWLNIANWESPITDISYRKDGKATTFISPFLKITYTGVGIEGGCPAEKDNDGCFFIGDKTEFREKEIIDVNKEFCDCEFEWTFAEGNAKGISVGDKTVAVEPTAKEKAYDRQELSAETAAAIACKQIAGAYVVKFNR
;
A
#
# COMPACT_ATOMS: atom_id res chain seq x y z
N MET A 1 -10.67 18.12 -6.17
CA MET A 1 -10.21 17.84 -4.80
C MET A 1 -8.69 17.79 -4.79
N LYS A 2 -8.02 18.46 -3.85
CA LYS A 2 -6.55 18.38 -3.76
C LYS A 2 -6.17 17.13 -2.97
N ILE A 3 -5.29 16.31 -3.53
CA ILE A 3 -4.83 15.05 -2.94
C ILE A 3 -3.35 15.18 -2.60
N GLU A 4 -2.99 14.73 -1.40
CA GLU A 4 -1.62 14.44 -1.02
C GLU A 4 -1.53 12.95 -0.68
N GLN A 5 -1.02 12.18 -1.63
CA GLN A 5 -0.98 10.73 -1.59
C GLN A 5 0.41 10.26 -1.17
N TYR A 6 0.47 9.37 -0.19
CA TYR A 6 1.65 8.75 0.38
C TYR A 6 1.60 7.25 0.11
N VAL A 7 2.61 6.73 -0.54
CA VAL A 7 2.68 5.32 -0.92
C VAL A 7 3.90 4.69 -0.29
N MET A 8 3.72 3.56 0.37
CA MET A 8 4.82 2.69 0.83
C MET A 8 4.55 1.25 0.38
N ALA A 9 5.57 0.61 -0.18
CA ALA A 9 5.56 -0.81 -0.49
C ALA A 9 6.61 -1.54 0.33
N TYR A 10 6.28 -2.72 0.85
CA TYR A 10 7.22 -3.58 1.57
C TYR A 10 7.18 -5.01 1.07
N ARG A 11 8.36 -5.63 1.09
CA ARG A 11 8.59 -7.02 0.68
C ARG A 11 8.09 -7.96 1.76
N VAL A 12 7.43 -9.02 1.31
CA VAL A 12 6.93 -10.10 2.15
C VAL A 12 7.36 -11.46 1.60
N GLU A 13 6.82 -12.54 2.14
CA GLU A 13 6.98 -13.88 1.60
C GLU A 13 5.78 -14.22 0.69
N GLN A 14 6.03 -14.60 -0.56
CA GLN A 14 4.99 -14.65 -1.59
C GLN A 14 4.00 -15.80 -1.42
N ASP A 15 4.42 -16.96 -0.88
CA ASP A 15 3.52 -18.09 -0.70
C ASP A 15 2.44 -17.78 0.34
N ARG A 16 2.74 -16.93 1.33
CA ARG A 16 1.71 -16.37 2.23
C ARG A 16 0.72 -15.45 1.54
N LEU A 17 1.16 -14.65 0.56
CA LEU A 17 0.22 -13.87 -0.26
C LEU A 17 -0.71 -14.79 -1.05
N ARG A 18 -0.15 -15.85 -1.67
CA ARG A 18 -0.92 -16.87 -2.40
C ARG A 18 -1.93 -17.57 -1.50
N ALA A 19 -1.64 -17.72 -0.20
CA ALA A 19 -2.50 -18.42 0.75
C ALA A 19 -3.86 -17.74 0.96
N PHE A 20 -3.90 -16.41 1.02
CA PHE A 20 -5.14 -15.64 1.24
C PHE A 20 -5.76 -15.07 -0.04
N MET A 21 -5.07 -15.19 -1.18
CA MET A 21 -5.53 -14.63 -2.44
C MET A 21 -6.70 -15.44 -3.02
N PRO A 22 -7.80 -14.81 -3.49
CA PRO A 22 -8.88 -15.55 -4.14
C PRO A 22 -8.40 -16.29 -5.40
N GLU A 23 -9.06 -17.38 -5.78
CA GLU A 23 -8.56 -18.30 -6.83
C GLU A 23 -8.45 -17.65 -8.21
N GLU A 24 -9.29 -16.66 -8.49
CA GLU A 24 -9.32 -15.90 -9.73
C GLU A 24 -8.15 -14.93 -9.89
N TYR A 25 -7.34 -14.74 -8.84
CA TYR A 25 -6.27 -13.76 -8.77
C TYR A 25 -4.90 -14.43 -8.66
N GLU A 26 -3.98 -14.01 -9.52
CA GLU A 26 -2.58 -14.42 -9.49
C GLU A 26 -1.72 -13.38 -8.75
N SER A 27 -0.95 -13.82 -7.75
CA SER A 27 0.02 -12.95 -7.06
C SER A 27 1.21 -12.65 -7.96
N LEU A 28 1.39 -11.37 -8.30
CA LEU A 28 2.46 -10.96 -9.23
C LEU A 28 3.82 -10.82 -8.55
N ARG A 29 3.88 -10.25 -7.36
CA ARG A 29 5.14 -9.93 -6.66
C ARG A 29 4.96 -10.10 -5.15
N PRO A 30 6.03 -10.38 -4.39
CA PRO A 30 5.98 -10.49 -2.93
C PRO A 30 5.91 -9.11 -2.26
N VAL A 31 4.87 -8.34 -2.53
CA VAL A 31 4.72 -6.96 -2.08
C VAL A 31 3.36 -6.75 -1.44
N LEU A 32 3.35 -6.04 -0.32
CA LEU A 32 2.18 -5.36 0.22
C LEU A 32 2.40 -3.85 0.15
N ARG A 33 1.33 -3.10 -0.11
CA ARG A 33 1.38 -1.64 -0.30
C ARG A 33 0.36 -0.96 0.59
N ILE A 34 0.83 0.02 1.35
CA ILE A 34 -0.01 0.99 2.07
C ILE A 34 -0.07 2.25 1.22
N ASN A 35 -1.28 2.69 0.91
CA ASN A 35 -1.54 3.98 0.28
C ASN A 35 -2.33 4.84 1.27
N ALA A 36 -1.88 6.05 1.56
CA ALA A 36 -2.57 6.97 2.45
C ALA A 36 -2.77 8.32 1.74
N GLU A 37 -3.97 8.86 1.76
CA GLU A 37 -4.32 10.13 1.14
C GLU A 37 -4.82 11.11 2.18
N ILE A 38 -4.30 12.34 2.15
CA ILE A 38 -4.97 13.50 2.72
C ILE A 38 -5.77 14.13 1.58
N ARG A 39 -7.08 14.22 1.76
CA ARG A 39 -8.04 14.70 0.76
C ARG A 39 -8.59 16.05 1.20
N SER A 40 -8.08 17.12 0.60
CA SER A 40 -8.58 18.47 0.85
C SER A 40 -9.75 18.77 -0.10
N GLY A 41 -10.97 18.47 0.37
CA GLY A 41 -12.24 18.75 -0.28
C GLY A 41 -13.03 19.87 0.42
N LYS A 42 -14.37 19.76 0.39
CA LYS A 42 -15.26 20.62 1.19
C LYS A 42 -15.03 20.39 2.69
N GLU A 43 -14.82 19.12 3.04
CA GLU A 43 -14.35 18.66 4.34
C GLU A 43 -13.04 17.89 4.08
N GLU A 44 -12.10 17.99 5.01
CA GLU A 44 -10.86 17.25 4.93
C GLU A 44 -11.09 15.81 5.40
N SER A 45 -10.62 14.83 4.62
CA SER A 45 -10.65 13.42 5.02
C SER A 45 -9.29 12.75 4.81
N VAL A 46 -9.08 11.68 5.57
CA VAL A 46 -7.97 10.76 5.42
C VAL A 46 -8.50 9.44 4.88
N TYR A 47 -7.82 8.92 3.85
CA TYR A 47 -8.13 7.62 3.27
C TYR A 47 -6.89 6.73 3.30
N VAL A 48 -7.04 5.47 3.69
CA VAL A 48 -5.95 4.50 3.71
C VAL A 48 -6.39 3.24 2.99
N GLU A 49 -5.53 2.69 2.11
CA GLU A 49 -5.71 1.40 1.48
C GLU A 49 -4.55 0.47 1.79
N PHE A 50 -4.87 -0.82 1.87
CA PHE A 50 -3.91 -1.90 1.93
C PHE A 50 -4.08 -2.81 0.73
N ASN A 51 -3.00 -3.03 -0.03
CA ASN A 51 -3.09 -3.64 -1.35
C ASN A 51 -1.96 -4.67 -1.61
N THR A 52 -2.18 -5.57 -2.56
CA THR A 52 -1.16 -6.50 -3.10
C THR A 52 -1.22 -6.53 -4.63
N PRO A 53 -0.10 -6.67 -5.37
CA PRO A 53 -0.14 -6.66 -6.83
C PRO A 53 -0.61 -8.00 -7.39
N VAL A 54 -1.57 -7.94 -8.32
CA VAL A 54 -2.26 -9.12 -8.88
C VAL A 54 -2.47 -9.03 -10.39
N ALA A 55 -2.66 -10.17 -11.03
CA ALA A 55 -3.30 -10.28 -12.34
C ALA A 55 -4.61 -11.06 -12.22
N ALA A 56 -5.67 -10.55 -12.84
CA ALA A 56 -6.97 -11.19 -12.90
C ALA A 56 -7.77 -10.62 -14.08
N PHE A 57 -8.68 -11.39 -14.66
CA PHE A 57 -9.63 -10.92 -15.68
C PHE A 57 -8.98 -10.16 -16.86
N GLY A 58 -7.78 -10.57 -17.27
CA GLY A 58 -7.03 -9.93 -18.37
C GLY A 58 -6.42 -8.56 -18.03
N LYS A 59 -6.41 -8.17 -16.75
CA LYS A 59 -5.82 -6.93 -16.24
C LYS A 59 -4.71 -7.22 -15.23
N ARG A 60 -3.76 -6.30 -15.12
CA ARG A 60 -2.68 -6.31 -14.13
C ARG A 60 -2.80 -5.07 -13.26
N GLY A 61 -2.72 -5.21 -11.94
CA GLY A 61 -2.90 -4.06 -11.06
C GLY A 61 -2.77 -4.42 -9.59
N TRP A 62 -3.57 -3.75 -8.77
CA TRP A 62 -3.61 -3.95 -7.33
C TRP A 62 -4.91 -4.61 -6.91
N LEU A 63 -4.85 -5.55 -5.97
CA LEU A 63 -6.02 -6.01 -5.24
C LEU A 63 -6.11 -5.22 -3.94
N ASN A 64 -7.24 -4.53 -3.73
CA ASN A 64 -7.57 -3.91 -2.47
C ASN A 64 -7.95 -4.99 -1.46
N ILE A 65 -7.10 -5.17 -0.45
CA ILE A 65 -7.34 -6.08 0.67
C ILE A 65 -8.27 -5.41 1.67
N ALA A 66 -8.03 -4.13 1.96
CA ALA A 66 -8.85 -3.32 2.82
C ALA A 66 -8.67 -1.83 2.50
N ASN A 67 -9.67 -1.04 2.87
CA ASN A 67 -9.58 0.40 2.83
C ASN A 67 -10.42 1.03 3.95
N TRP A 68 -10.01 2.22 4.38
CA TRP A 68 -10.61 2.93 5.50
C TRP A 68 -10.63 4.43 5.21
N GLU A 69 -11.69 5.11 5.68
CA GLU A 69 -11.87 6.55 5.49
C GLU A 69 -12.35 7.22 6.76
N SER A 70 -11.80 8.40 7.09
CA SER A 70 -12.35 9.27 8.13
C SER A 70 -13.62 9.98 7.65
N PRO A 71 -14.64 10.20 8.51
CA PRO A 71 -14.64 9.93 9.94
C PRO A 71 -15.17 8.54 10.31
N ILE A 72 -15.53 7.70 9.33
CA ILE A 72 -16.08 6.35 9.59
C ILE A 72 -15.07 5.51 10.38
N THR A 73 -13.79 5.62 10.02
CA THR A 73 -12.67 5.06 10.76
C THR A 73 -11.91 6.17 11.47
N ASP A 74 -11.53 5.92 12.72
CA ASP A 74 -10.66 6.83 13.50
C ASP A 74 -9.24 6.82 12.91
N ILE A 75 -9.04 7.65 11.90
CA ILE A 75 -7.75 7.86 11.23
C ILE A 75 -7.48 9.36 11.24
N SER A 76 -6.33 9.71 11.77
CA SER A 76 -5.84 11.08 11.79
C SER A 76 -4.44 11.14 11.18
N TYR A 77 -3.97 12.36 10.95
CA TYR A 77 -2.59 12.60 10.56
C TYR A 77 -1.99 13.77 11.33
N ARG A 78 -0.67 13.78 11.45
CA ARG A 78 0.12 14.90 11.97
C ARG A 78 1.25 15.20 10.99
N LYS A 79 1.56 16.49 10.84
CA LYS A 79 2.77 16.95 10.14
C LYS A 79 3.76 17.54 11.13
N ASP A 80 5.05 17.25 10.92
CA ASP A 80 6.16 17.78 11.70
C ASP A 80 7.38 17.97 10.78
N GLY A 81 7.61 19.21 10.33
CA GLY A 81 8.62 19.50 9.31
C GLY A 81 8.37 18.72 8.01
N LYS A 82 9.30 17.81 7.68
CA LYS A 82 9.22 16.93 6.50
C LYS A 82 8.49 15.61 6.78
N ALA A 83 8.13 15.34 8.02
CA ALA A 83 7.46 14.12 8.42
C ALA A 83 5.94 14.29 8.38
N THR A 84 5.25 13.29 7.83
CA THR A 84 3.79 13.14 7.94
C THR A 84 3.50 11.76 8.50
N THR A 85 2.81 11.72 9.64
CA THR A 85 2.43 10.49 10.32
C THR A 85 0.92 10.30 10.24
N PHE A 86 0.48 9.14 9.76
CA PHE A 86 -0.90 8.67 9.84
C PHE A 86 -1.04 7.74 11.05
N ILE A 87 -2.13 7.92 11.80
CA ILE A 87 -2.38 7.22 13.06
C ILE A 87 -3.82 6.73 13.08
N SER A 88 -3.99 5.43 13.33
CA SER A 88 -5.26 4.77 13.65
C SER A 88 -5.02 3.72 14.76
N PRO A 89 -6.09 3.09 15.30
CA PRO A 89 -5.94 1.99 16.26
C PRO A 89 -5.15 0.77 15.74
N PHE A 90 -5.04 0.61 14.41
CA PHE A 90 -4.44 -0.55 13.77
C PHE A 90 -3.20 -0.22 12.93
N LEU A 91 -2.88 1.05 12.70
CA LEU A 91 -1.74 1.46 11.88
C LEU A 91 -1.11 2.74 12.43
N LYS A 92 0.22 2.71 12.55
CA LYS A 92 1.04 3.91 12.62
C LYS A 92 2.04 3.88 11.47
N ILE A 93 2.03 4.91 10.63
CA ILE A 93 2.98 5.02 9.52
C ILE A 93 3.46 6.46 9.37
N THR A 94 4.77 6.64 9.30
CA THR A 94 5.42 7.95 9.14
C THR A 94 6.21 7.97 7.86
N TYR A 95 5.98 8.99 7.04
CA TYR A 95 6.72 9.29 5.83
C TYR A 95 7.57 10.53 6.07
N THR A 96 8.87 10.47 5.81
CA THR A 96 9.79 11.61 5.94
C THR A 96 10.36 11.95 4.57
N GLY A 97 10.01 13.11 4.03
CA GLY A 97 10.51 13.56 2.73
C GLY A 97 12.03 13.71 2.72
N VAL A 98 12.70 13.14 1.70
CA VAL A 98 14.16 13.21 1.56
C VAL A 98 14.61 14.37 0.66
N GLY A 99 13.67 15.10 0.04
CA GLY A 99 13.96 16.22 -0.86
C GLY A 99 14.48 15.81 -2.24
N ILE A 100 14.28 14.56 -2.64
CA ILE A 100 14.61 14.04 -3.98
C ILE A 100 13.31 13.75 -4.70
N GLU A 101 13.18 14.27 -5.91
CA GLU A 101 12.02 14.04 -6.76
C GLU A 101 12.36 13.24 -8.01
N GLY A 102 11.40 12.49 -8.52
CA GLY A 102 11.52 11.81 -9.81
C GLY A 102 10.24 11.10 -10.23
N GLY A 103 10.28 10.46 -11.41
CA GLY A 103 9.25 9.53 -11.83
C GLY A 103 9.33 8.22 -11.05
N CYS A 104 8.19 7.57 -10.77
CA CYS A 104 8.19 6.23 -10.19
C CYS A 104 8.26 5.19 -11.32
N PRO A 105 9.30 4.33 -11.36
CA PRO A 105 9.41 3.30 -12.39
C PRO A 105 8.26 2.27 -12.37
N ALA A 106 7.57 2.12 -11.23
CA ALA A 106 6.60 1.05 -10.98
C ALA A 106 5.21 1.25 -11.64
N GLU A 107 5.00 2.33 -12.41
CA GLU A 107 3.68 2.68 -12.98
C GLU A 107 3.38 2.02 -14.34
N LYS A 108 4.34 1.29 -14.91
CA LYS A 108 4.23 0.75 -16.28
C LYS A 108 3.38 -0.52 -16.39
N ASP A 109 3.20 -1.30 -15.32
CA ASP A 109 2.43 -2.56 -15.33
C ASP A 109 1.14 -2.52 -14.48
N ASN A 110 0.66 -1.31 -14.17
CA ASN A 110 -0.58 -1.08 -13.44
C ASN A 110 -1.70 -0.58 -14.36
N ASP A 111 -2.79 -1.33 -14.45
CA ASP A 111 -4.03 -0.94 -15.12
C ASP A 111 -5.03 -0.28 -14.16
N GLY A 112 -4.93 -0.54 -12.85
CA GLY A 112 -5.92 -0.11 -11.87
C GLY A 112 -5.94 -0.93 -10.58
N CYS A 113 -7.06 -0.86 -9.86
CA CYS A 113 -7.26 -1.52 -8.57
C CYS A 113 -8.59 -2.30 -8.56
N PHE A 114 -8.54 -3.55 -8.11
CA PHE A 114 -9.71 -4.40 -7.86
C PHE A 114 -10.20 -4.20 -6.43
N PHE A 115 -11.49 -3.92 -6.27
CA PHE A 115 -12.17 -3.88 -4.99
C PHE A 115 -13.14 -5.07 -4.91
N ILE A 116 -12.93 -5.94 -3.93
CA ILE A 116 -13.79 -7.11 -3.71
C ILE A 116 -14.90 -6.71 -2.72
N GLY A 117 -16.15 -6.90 -3.16
CA GLY A 117 -17.36 -6.82 -2.35
C GLY A 117 -18.38 -7.80 -2.92
N ASP A 118 -19.68 -7.52 -2.81
CA ASP A 118 -20.75 -8.34 -3.43
C ASP A 118 -20.53 -8.57 -4.93
N LYS A 119 -19.95 -7.57 -5.59
CA LYS A 119 -19.41 -7.65 -6.95
C LYS A 119 -18.01 -7.06 -6.95
N THR A 120 -17.10 -7.68 -7.70
CA THR A 120 -15.79 -7.10 -7.93
C THR A 120 -15.93 -5.83 -8.77
N GLU A 121 -15.43 -4.71 -8.27
CA GLU A 121 -15.30 -3.44 -8.98
C GLU A 121 -13.84 -3.27 -9.42
N PHE A 122 -13.62 -2.85 -10.66
CA PHE A 122 -12.28 -2.47 -11.13
C PHE A 122 -12.23 -0.95 -11.37
N ARG A 123 -11.33 -0.28 -10.67
CA ARG A 123 -11.07 1.16 -10.82
C ARG A 123 -9.80 1.36 -11.63
N GLU A 124 -9.92 2.03 -12.78
CA GLU A 124 -8.76 2.32 -13.63
C GLU A 124 -7.74 3.21 -12.90
N LYS A 125 -6.47 3.08 -13.29
CA LYS A 125 -5.41 3.92 -12.71
C LYS A 125 -5.67 5.40 -12.95
N GLU A 126 -5.29 6.21 -11.98
CA GLU A 126 -5.20 7.65 -12.18
C GLU A 126 -3.95 8.01 -12.98
N ILE A 127 -4.09 9.00 -13.87
CA ILE A 127 -2.95 9.55 -14.61
C ILE A 127 -2.38 10.71 -13.78
N ILE A 128 -1.22 10.49 -13.18
CA ILE A 128 -0.54 11.47 -12.32
C ILE A 128 0.75 11.90 -13.02
N ASP A 129 0.69 13.01 -13.75
CA ASP A 129 1.81 13.55 -14.54
C ASP A 129 2.66 14.57 -13.75
N VAL A 130 2.90 14.28 -12.48
CA VAL A 130 3.74 15.10 -11.60
C VAL A 130 4.80 14.23 -10.94
N ASN A 131 5.94 14.85 -10.62
CA ASN A 131 7.01 14.19 -9.91
C ASN A 131 6.56 13.74 -8.51
N LYS A 132 7.17 12.66 -8.06
CA LYS A 132 6.98 12.08 -6.73
C LYS A 132 8.19 12.43 -5.89
N GLU A 133 7.96 12.93 -4.68
CA GLU A 133 9.02 13.14 -3.70
C GLU A 133 9.26 11.83 -2.94
N PHE A 134 10.48 11.31 -2.97
CA PHE A 134 10.83 10.08 -2.25
C PHE A 134 10.80 10.31 -0.72
N CYS A 135 10.48 9.25 0.02
CA CYS A 135 10.40 9.29 1.47
C CYS A 135 11.20 8.15 2.11
N ASP A 136 11.79 8.44 3.26
CA ASP A 136 12.01 7.42 4.29
C ASP A 136 10.68 7.07 4.95
N CYS A 137 10.55 5.84 5.44
CA CYS A 137 9.32 5.37 6.04
C CYS A 137 9.58 4.51 7.28
N GLU A 138 8.76 4.70 8.31
CA GLU A 138 8.65 3.79 9.44
C GLU A 138 7.17 3.44 9.62
N PHE A 139 6.85 2.16 9.77
CA PHE A 139 5.47 1.71 9.97
C PHE A 139 5.37 0.55 10.95
N GLU A 140 4.19 0.43 11.56
CA GLU A 140 3.79 -0.69 12.40
C GLU A 140 2.28 -0.91 12.26
N TRP A 141 1.90 -2.13 11.92
CA TRP A 141 0.53 -2.61 12.07
C TRP A 141 0.29 -3.08 13.51
N THR A 142 -0.89 -2.79 14.06
CA THR A 142 -1.24 -3.06 15.46
C THR A 142 -2.57 -3.81 15.60
N PHE A 143 -2.99 -4.61 14.61
CA PHE A 143 -4.16 -5.49 14.78
C PHE A 143 -3.90 -6.58 15.84
N ALA A 144 -2.66 -7.08 15.94
CA ALA A 144 -2.21 -8.00 16.97
C ALA A 144 -0.71 -7.86 17.26
N GLU A 145 -0.26 -8.41 18.39
CA GLU A 145 1.16 -8.47 18.72
C GLU A 145 1.95 -9.25 17.65
N GLY A 146 3.13 -8.75 17.28
CA GLY A 146 3.98 -9.38 16.27
C GLY A 146 3.56 -9.15 14.82
N ASN A 147 2.57 -8.30 14.58
CA ASN A 147 2.25 -7.81 13.23
C ASN A 147 3.42 -7.06 12.59
N ALA A 148 3.35 -6.93 11.27
CA ALA A 148 4.44 -6.41 10.47
C ALA A 148 4.76 -4.95 10.83
N LYS A 149 6.06 -4.70 10.99
CA LYS A 149 6.65 -3.39 11.15
C LYS A 149 7.94 -3.30 10.38
N GLY A 150 8.34 -2.09 10.01
CA GLY A 150 9.56 -1.88 9.25
C GLY A 150 10.01 -0.42 9.28
N ILE A 151 11.31 -0.24 9.10
CA ILE A 151 11.95 1.05 8.91
C ILE A 151 12.73 0.99 7.58
N SER A 152 12.68 2.08 6.80
CA SER A 152 13.51 2.20 5.61
C SER A 152 14.97 2.26 6.04
N VAL A 153 15.79 1.49 5.35
CA VAL A 153 17.23 1.75 5.27
C VAL A 153 17.40 2.70 4.09
N GLY A 154 18.17 3.79 4.25
CA GLY A 154 18.24 4.95 3.34
C GLY A 154 18.80 4.69 1.94
N ASP A 155 18.38 3.59 1.32
CA ASP A 155 18.72 3.10 0.01
C ASP A 155 17.59 3.41 -0.99
N LYS A 156 17.96 3.31 -2.27
CA LYS A 156 17.07 3.50 -3.41
C LYS A 156 15.92 2.49 -3.39
N THR A 157 14.80 2.88 -3.99
CA THR A 157 13.68 1.97 -4.28
C THR A 157 14.18 0.67 -4.92
N VAL A 158 13.80 -0.46 -4.35
CA VAL A 158 14.27 -1.78 -4.80
C VAL A 158 13.19 -2.47 -5.61
N ALA A 159 13.54 -2.85 -6.85
CA ALA A 159 12.68 -3.70 -7.68
C ALA A 159 12.42 -5.04 -6.97
N VAL A 160 11.18 -5.53 -6.97
CA VAL A 160 10.80 -6.76 -6.29
C VAL A 160 10.31 -7.77 -7.31
N GLU A 161 11.14 -8.74 -7.62
CA GLU A 161 10.82 -9.79 -8.59
C GLU A 161 9.88 -10.85 -7.99
N PRO A 162 9.05 -11.52 -8.82
CA PRO A 162 8.28 -12.68 -8.40
C PRO A 162 9.20 -13.80 -7.89
N THR A 163 8.78 -14.52 -6.85
CA THR A 163 9.46 -15.73 -6.37
C THR A 163 8.73 -16.97 -6.86
N ALA A 164 9.46 -18.06 -7.09
CA ALA A 164 8.85 -19.37 -7.31
C ALA A 164 8.02 -19.78 -6.08
N LYS A 165 7.07 -20.70 -6.29
CA LYS A 165 6.33 -21.33 -5.18
C LYS A 165 7.24 -22.34 -4.49
N GLU A 166 7.44 -22.19 -3.20
CA GLU A 166 8.32 -23.06 -2.39
C GLU A 166 7.54 -23.79 -1.30
N LYS A 167 6.56 -23.12 -0.68
CA LYS A 167 5.77 -23.63 0.44
C LYS A 167 4.28 -23.62 0.10
N ALA A 168 3.58 -24.63 0.57
CA ALA A 168 2.12 -24.65 0.58
C ALA A 168 1.65 -24.25 1.98
N TYR A 169 0.85 -23.19 2.04
CA TYR A 169 0.16 -22.74 3.24
C TYR A 169 -1.33 -23.10 3.13
N ASP A 170 -1.96 -23.35 4.27
CA ASP A 170 -3.42 -23.46 4.34
C ASP A 170 -4.07 -22.16 3.85
N ARG A 171 -5.25 -22.29 3.23
CA ARG A 171 -6.02 -21.15 2.76
C ARG A 171 -6.41 -20.28 3.95
N GLN A 172 -6.22 -18.98 3.79
CA GLN A 172 -6.55 -17.96 4.79
C GLN A 172 -7.57 -16.99 4.22
N GLU A 173 -8.27 -16.30 5.11
CA GLU A 173 -9.21 -15.25 4.72
C GLU A 173 -8.47 -14.04 4.14
N LEU A 174 -9.01 -13.47 3.06
CA LEU A 174 -8.56 -12.18 2.54
C LEU A 174 -8.99 -11.07 3.50
N SER A 175 -8.11 -10.69 4.42
CA SER A 175 -8.36 -9.63 5.39
C SER A 175 -7.11 -8.79 5.67
N ALA A 176 -7.31 -7.62 6.27
CA ALA A 176 -6.22 -6.75 6.68
C ALA A 176 -5.34 -7.42 7.74
N GLU A 177 -5.95 -8.12 8.69
CA GLU A 177 -5.30 -8.84 9.78
C GLU A 177 -4.38 -9.95 9.25
N THR A 178 -4.88 -10.76 8.31
CA THR A 178 -4.09 -11.82 7.66
C THR A 178 -2.89 -11.24 6.94
N ALA A 179 -3.07 -10.18 6.17
CA ALA A 179 -1.99 -9.56 5.41
C ALA A 179 -0.99 -8.80 6.32
N ALA A 180 -1.47 -8.15 7.38
CA ALA A 180 -0.64 -7.44 8.36
C ALA A 180 0.19 -8.40 9.23
N ALA A 181 -0.24 -9.65 9.41
CA ALA A 181 0.53 -10.67 10.10
C ALA A 181 1.77 -11.15 9.32
N ILE A 182 1.89 -10.82 8.02
CA ILE A 182 3.02 -11.25 7.21
C ILE A 182 4.19 -10.29 7.41
N ALA A 183 5.25 -10.79 8.07
CA ALA A 183 6.43 -10.01 8.41
C ALA A 183 7.00 -9.21 7.21
N CYS A 184 7.30 -7.94 7.47
CA CYS A 184 8.03 -7.09 6.55
C CYS A 184 9.50 -7.53 6.49
N LYS A 185 9.94 -7.97 5.31
CA LYS A 185 11.35 -8.30 5.05
C LYS A 185 12.19 -7.06 4.79
N GLN A 186 11.62 -6.08 4.09
CA GLN A 186 12.29 -4.85 3.70
C GLN A 186 11.26 -3.86 3.13
N ILE A 187 11.37 -2.57 3.44
CA ILE A 187 10.63 -1.54 2.71
C ILE A 187 11.24 -1.41 1.30
N ALA A 188 10.44 -1.66 0.27
CA ALA A 188 10.85 -1.61 -1.12
C ALA A 188 10.92 -0.17 -1.65
N GLY A 189 10.11 0.74 -1.11
CA GLY A 189 10.17 2.16 -1.43
C GLY A 189 8.97 2.91 -0.87
N ALA A 190 9.15 4.21 -0.67
CA ALA A 190 8.07 5.11 -0.28
C ALA A 190 8.20 6.46 -0.98
N TYR A 191 7.07 7.12 -1.23
CA TYR A 191 7.02 8.45 -1.82
C TYR A 191 5.73 9.18 -1.44
N VAL A 192 5.74 10.50 -1.65
CA VAL A 192 4.55 11.36 -1.62
C VAL A 192 4.36 12.03 -2.98
N VAL A 193 3.10 12.23 -3.37
CA VAL A 193 2.70 12.93 -4.58
C VAL A 193 1.49 13.80 -4.35
N LYS A 194 1.47 14.99 -4.97
CA LYS A 194 0.41 15.98 -4.80
C LYS A 194 -0.23 16.31 -6.13
N PHE A 195 -1.54 16.13 -6.25
CA PHE A 195 -2.27 16.33 -7.49
C PHE A 195 -3.73 16.75 -7.25
N ASN A 196 -4.46 17.05 -8.32
CA ASN A 196 -5.89 17.36 -8.27
C ASN A 196 -6.69 16.19 -8.87
N ARG A 197 -7.69 15.71 -8.12
CA ARG A 197 -8.68 14.71 -8.53
C ARG A 197 -10.04 15.37 -8.79
#